data_AF-A0A645FKX2-F1
#
_entry.id   AF-A0A645FKX2-F1
#
_cell.length_a   1.000
_cell.length_b   1.000
_cell.length_c   1.000
_cell.angle_alpha   90.00
_cell.angle_beta   90.00
_cell.angle_gamma   90.00
#
_symmetry.space_group_name_H-M   'P 1'
#
loop_
_entity.id
_entity.type
_entity.pdbx_description
1 polymer ?
#
loop_
_entity_poly.entity_id
_entity_poly.type
_entity_poly.pdbx_seq_one_letter_code
_entity_poly.pdbx_strand_id
1 'polypeptide(L)' 'MKVDDSIEKSFNQLVIEIQKKKILNDNPSEIEHEIDNLLFDLYHLSTEEKSQIGFIEVL' A
#
# COMPACT_ATOMS: atom_id res chain seq x y z
N MET A 1 1.56 3.73 -16.04
CA MET A 1 2.20 4.87 -15.34
C MET A 1 3.70 4.63 -15.31
N LYS A 2 4.56 5.65 -15.39
CA LYS A 2 5.97 5.49 -14.96
C LYS A 2 6.02 5.87 -13.48
N VAL A 3 6.78 5.11 -12.69
CA VAL A 3 7.09 5.51 -11.31
C VAL A 3 7.88 6.82 -11.40
N ASP A 4 7.39 7.85 -10.72
CA ASP A 4 8.08 9.12 -10.55
C ASP A 4 8.51 9.28 -9.09
N ASP A 5 9.35 10.29 -8.85
CA ASP A 5 9.92 10.58 -7.54
C ASP A 5 8.84 10.81 -6.46
N SER A 6 7.65 11.26 -6.85
CA SER A 6 6.54 11.50 -5.92
C SER A 6 5.91 10.19 -5.46
N ILE A 7 5.69 9.26 -6.38
CA ILE A 7 5.17 7.93 -6.06
C ILE A 7 6.17 7.15 -5.21
N GLU A 8 7.45 7.18 -5.58
CA GLU A 8 8.51 6.53 -4.80
C GLU A 8 8.59 7.09 -3.38
N LYS A 9 8.56 8.42 -3.24
CA LYS A 9 8.55 9.07 -1.93
C LYS A 9 7.33 8.67 -1.09
N SER A 10 6.15 8.63 -1.71
CA SER A 10 4.89 8.26 -1.04
C SER A 10 4.93 6.80 -0.57
N PHE A 11 5.36 5.89 -1.43
CA PHE A 11 5.52 4.47 -1.08
C PHE A 11 6.51 4.29 0.08
N ASN A 12 7.68 4.95 0.02
CA ASN A 12 8.67 4.87 1.09
C ASN A 12 8.14 5.42 2.43
N GLN A 13 7.31 6.47 2.41
CA GLN A 13 6.66 6.98 3.61
C GLN A 13 5.69 5.97 4.20
N LEU A 14 4.83 5.35 3.38
CA LEU A 14 3.89 4.32 3.83
C LEU A 14 4.63 3.11 4.43
N VAL A 15 5.74 2.69 3.83
CA VAL A 15 6.60 1.61 4.35
C VAL A 15 7.20 1.96 5.72
N ILE A 16 7.60 3.21 5.93
CA ILE A 16 8.10 3.65 7.24
C ILE A 16 6.97 3.66 8.28
N GLU A 17 5.79 4.15 7.92
CA GLU A 17 4.66 4.26 8.84
C GLU A 17 4.10 2.88 9.24
N ILE A 18 3.99 1.92 8.32
CA ILE A 18 3.55 0.55 8.67
C ILE A 18 4.54 -0.13 9.62
N GLN A 19 5.85 0.07 9.41
CA GLN A 19 6.88 -0.43 10.31
C GLN A 19 6.78 0.19 11.70
N LYS A 20 6.50 1.49 11.80
CA LYS A 20 6.26 2.17 13.08
C LYS A 20 5.02 1.63 13.79
N LYS A 21 3.90 1.47 13.07
CA LYS A 21 2.67 0.92 13.65
C LYS A 21 2.90 -0.49 14.20
N LYS A 22 3.64 -1.34 13.48
CA LYS A 22 4.03 -2.67 13.95
C LYS A 22 4.83 -2.62 15.25
N ILE A 23 5.79 -1.71 15.37
CA ILE A 23 6.56 -1.51 16.62
C ILE A 23 5.65 -1.10 17.78
N LEU A 24 4.63 -0.28 17.50
CA LEU A 24 3.69 0.23 18.49
C LEU A 24 2.53 -0.74 18.81
N ASN A 25 2.46 -1.91 18.16
CA ASN A 25 1.30 -2.81 18.17
C ASN A 25 -0.02 -2.10 17.83
N ASP A 26 0.05 -1.08 16.98
CA ASP A 26 -1.13 -0.39 16.44
C ASP A 26 -1.62 -1.10 15.16
N ASN A 27 -2.91 -0.97 14.86
CA ASN A 27 -3.54 -1.59 13.71
C ASN A 27 -2.98 -0.99 12.39
N PRO A 28 -2.29 -1.78 11.55
CA PRO A 28 -1.70 -1.30 10.30
C PRO A 28 -2.68 -1.21 9.13
N SER A 29 -3.92 -1.71 9.28
CA SER A 29 -4.87 -1.88 8.17
C SER A 29 -5.07 -0.65 7.30
N GLU A 30 -5.16 0.56 7.86
CA GLU A 30 -5.31 1.78 7.06
C GLU A 30 -4.12 1.98 6.10
N ILE A 31 -2.90 1.75 6.56
CA ILE A 31 -1.67 1.92 5.77
C ILE A 31 -1.55 0.78 4.75
N GLU A 32 -1.95 -0.44 5.11
CA GLU A 32 -1.99 -1.59 4.20
C GLU A 32 -2.91 -1.32 3.01
N HIS A 33 -4.13 -0.83 3.26
CA HIS A 33 -5.05 -0.43 2.20
C HIS A 33 -4.49 0.70 1.33
N GLU A 34 -3.77 1.68 1.91
CA GLU A 34 -3.14 2.74 1.12
C GLU A 34 -2.02 2.22 0.23
N ILE A 35 -1.19 1.30 0.73
CA ILE A 35 -0.14 0.63 -0.07
C ILE A 35 -0.75 -0.15 -1.22
N ASP A 36 -1.78 -0.95 -0.95
CA ASP A 36 -2.43 -1.76 -1.97
C ASP A 36 -3.09 -0.91 -3.04
N ASN A 37 -3.79 0.15 -2.66
CA ASN A 37 -4.39 1.07 -3.62
C ASN A 37 -3.31 1.73 -4.51
N LEU A 38 -2.18 2.14 -3.91
CA LEU A 38 -1.06 2.69 -4.67
C LEU A 38 -0.50 1.68 -5.68
N LEU A 39 -0.36 0.41 -5.29
CA LEU A 39 0.09 -0.67 -6.18
C LEU A 39 -0.93 -0.92 -7.29
N PHE A 40 -2.21 -1.02 -6.95
CA PHE A 40 -3.28 -1.24 -7.92
C PHE A 40 -3.33 -0.13 -8.97
N ASP A 41 -3.14 1.11 -8.57
CA ASP A 41 -3.13 2.25 -9.47
C ASP A 41 -1.85 2.30 -10.32
N LEU A 42 -0.71 1.86 -9.78
CA LEU A 42 0.53 1.69 -10.53
C LEU A 42 0.38 0.68 -11.67
N TYR A 43 -0.27 -0.45 -11.38
CA TYR A 43 -0.53 -1.52 -12.34
C TYR A 43 -1.78 -1.31 -13.19
N HIS A 44 -2.53 -0.23 -13.00
CA HIS A 44 -3.78 0.08 -13.73
C HIS A 44 -4.82 -1.03 -13.60
N LEU A 45 -4.91 -1.64 -12.41
CA LEU A 45 -5.80 -2.77 -12.19
C LEU A 45 -7.27 -2.33 -12.25
N SER A 46 -8.07 -3.11 -12.95
CA SER A 46 -9.53 -3.01 -12.94
C SER A 46 -10.11 -3.41 -11.59
N THR A 47 -11.34 -2.99 -11.31
CA THR A 47 -12.06 -3.38 -10.09
C THR A 47 -12.15 -4.90 -9.93
N GLU A 48 -12.26 -5.64 -11.03
CA GLU A 48 -12.31 -7.10 -11.01
C GLU A 48 -10.96 -7.70 -10.58
N GLU A 49 -9.84 -7.21 -11.11
CA GLU A 49 -8.50 -7.64 -10.71
C GLU A 49 -8.20 -7.27 -9.25
N LYS A 50 -8.55 -6.05 -8.81
CA LYS A 50 -8.43 -5.63 -7.41
C LYS A 50 -9.20 -6.59 -6.48
N SER A 51 -10.42 -6.97 -6.88
CA SER A 51 -11.26 -7.90 -6.12
C SER A 51 -10.71 -9.33 -6.07
N GLN A 52 -9.99 -9.77 -7.10
CA GLN A 52 -9.40 -11.11 -7.15
C GLN A 52 -8.12 -11.22 -6.34
N ILE A 53 -7.29 -10.16 -6.35
CA ILE A 53 -6.03 -10.12 -5.61
C ILE A 53 -6.29 -9.95 -4.11
N GLY A 54 -7.26 -9.09 -3.74
CA GLY A 54 -7.54 -8.76 -2.35
C GLY A 54 -6.47 -7.84 -1.73
N PHE A 55 -6.66 -7.48 -0.46
CA PHE A 55 -5.73 -6.63 0.28
C PHE A 55 -4.70 -7.45 1.05
N ILE A 56 -3.50 -6.90 1.21
CA ILE A 56 -2.41 -7.49 1.98
C ILE A 56 -2.67 -7.25 3.46
N GLU A 57 -2.50 -8.30 4.28
CA GLU A 57 -2.44 -8.21 5.73
C GLU A 57 -1.03 -8.61 6.19
N VAL A 58 -0.31 -7.68 6.83
CA VAL A 58 1.03 -7.91 7.38
C VAL A 58 0.92 -8.33 8.84
N LEU A 59 0.95 -9.65 9.07
CA LEU A 59 0.96 -10.28 10.39
C LEU A 59 2.21 -9.96 11.22
#